data_AF-A0A9P0AGY4-F1
#
_entry.id   AF-A0A9P0AGY4-F1
#
_cell.length_a   1.000
_cell.length_b   1.000
_cell.length_c   1.000
_cell.angle_alpha   90.00
_cell.angle_beta   90.00
_cell.angle_gamma   90.00
#
_symmetry.space_group_name_H-M   'P 1'
#
loop_
_entity.id
_entity.type
_entity.pdbx_description
1 polymer ?
#
loop_
_entity_poly.entity_id
_entity_poly.type
_entity_poly.pdbx_seq_one_letter_code
_entity_poly.pdbx_strand_id
1 'polypeptide(L)'
;MVEAIGLLRSITKPEFVVNLFVIHSVLSVTNVLSKYLHGTNATLGKASSVIASIQTTFVASRNNFDDLWAKIEEFANNNDISLEPVSISKKREQQTPSKLSECYVKTTLGRSQLTALPSDTRPRDYWKINVYNRVLDNVISHFKRRFESVPLAESGDAFMQLHLAKAEDFINHYKNIFKIDIHSLNAEAKVLKNILANKGLEVNFKNVEKEVNVDIMPNFYKLLQVATVVKGVFQ
;
A
#
# COMPACT_ATOMS: atom_id res chain seq x y z
N MET A 1 -2.33 16.83 -39.53
CA MET A 1 -1.18 17.65 -39.07
C MET A 1 -1.47 18.41 -37.78
N VAL A 2 -2.66 18.99 -37.59
CA VAL A 2 -3.01 19.76 -36.37
C VAL A 2 -3.00 18.91 -35.09
N GLU A 3 -3.42 17.65 -35.15
CA GLU A 3 -3.44 16.74 -33.99
C GLU A 3 -2.05 16.39 -33.45
N ALA A 4 -1.08 16.14 -34.35
CA ALA A 4 0.29 15.82 -33.97
C ALA A 4 1.02 16.99 -33.29
N ILE A 5 0.72 18.22 -33.73
CA ILE A 5 1.26 19.46 -33.10
C ILE A 5 0.65 19.66 -31.70
N GLY A 6 -0.63 19.34 -31.53
CA GLY A 6 -1.31 19.39 -30.22
C GLY A 6 -0.74 18.38 -29.22
N LEU A 7 -0.42 17.17 -29.68
CA LEU A 7 0.27 16.14 -28.90
C LEU A 7 1.69 16.59 -28.53
N LEU A 8 2.47 17.06 -29.50
CA LEU A 8 3.83 17.56 -29.27
C LEU A 8 3.84 18.66 -28.20
N ARG A 9 2.94 19.64 -28.32
CA ARG A 9 2.76 20.70 -27.32
C ARG A 9 2.32 20.21 -25.94
N SER A 10 1.72 19.03 -25.85
CA SER A 10 1.27 18.48 -24.56
C SER A 10 2.38 17.69 -23.87
N ILE A 11 3.20 16.97 -24.64
CA ILE A 11 4.34 16.20 -24.11
C ILE A 11 5.55 17.07 -23.78
N THR A 12 5.67 18.26 -24.38
CA THR A 12 6.76 19.21 -24.06
C THR A 12 6.43 20.15 -22.90
N LYS A 13 5.30 19.96 -22.22
CA LYS A 13 4.97 20.76 -21.03
C LYS A 13 5.83 20.35 -19.83
N PRO A 14 6.28 21.31 -19.00
CA PRO A 14 7.04 20.99 -17.80
C PRO A 14 6.24 20.10 -16.83
N GLU A 15 4.92 20.31 -16.71
CA GLU A 15 4.08 19.42 -15.90
C GLU A 15 4.16 17.98 -16.38
N PHE A 16 4.10 17.75 -17.70
CA PHE A 16 4.11 16.40 -18.25
C PHE A 16 5.46 15.73 -17.99
N VAL A 17 6.56 16.41 -18.32
CA VAL A 17 7.92 15.89 -18.15
C VAL A 17 8.20 15.59 -16.68
N VAL A 18 7.97 16.53 -15.78
CA VAL A 18 8.24 16.32 -14.35
C VAL A 18 7.40 15.17 -13.80
N ASN A 19 6.10 15.12 -14.10
CA ASN A 19 5.26 14.01 -13.65
C ASN A 19 5.70 12.66 -14.25
N LEU A 20 6.14 12.62 -15.51
CA LEU A 20 6.63 11.41 -16.15
C LEU A 20 7.84 10.84 -15.42
N PHE A 21 8.84 11.67 -15.11
CA PHE A 21 10.03 11.25 -14.36
C PHE A 21 9.70 10.79 -12.95
N VAL A 22 8.82 11.53 -12.25
CA VAL A 22 8.38 11.18 -10.89
C VAL A 22 7.63 9.84 -10.88
N ILE A 23 6.66 9.66 -11.78
CA ILE A 23 5.89 8.41 -11.91
C ILE A 23 6.82 7.26 -12.29
N HIS A 24 7.74 7.46 -13.22
CA HIS A 24 8.71 6.43 -13.59
C HIS A 24 9.57 5.98 -12.41
N SER A 25 10.06 6.93 -11.60
CA SER A 25 10.83 6.64 -10.38
C SER A 25 10.01 5.78 -9.41
N VAL A 26 8.77 6.18 -9.14
CA VAL A 26 7.86 5.43 -8.25
C VAL A 26 7.57 4.04 -8.80
N LEU A 27 7.21 3.94 -10.08
CA LEU A 27 6.88 2.67 -10.72
C LEU A 27 8.07 1.70 -10.71
N SER A 28 9.29 2.19 -10.94
CA SER A 28 10.50 1.39 -10.90
C SER A 28 10.70 0.71 -9.53
N VAL A 29 10.49 1.45 -8.44
CA VAL A 29 10.55 0.90 -7.07
C VAL A 29 9.42 -0.11 -6.83
N THR A 30 8.18 0.22 -7.22
CA THR A 30 7.04 -0.70 -7.02
C THR A 30 7.10 -1.96 -7.89
N ASN A 31 7.81 -1.92 -9.03
CA ASN A 31 7.94 -3.05 -9.95
C ASN A 31 8.59 -4.26 -9.26
N VAL A 32 9.48 -4.04 -8.29
CA VAL A 32 10.09 -5.13 -7.50
C VAL A 32 9.02 -5.94 -6.77
N LEU A 33 8.09 -5.26 -6.08
CA LEU A 33 6.97 -5.94 -5.41
C LEU A 33 6.01 -6.57 -6.41
N SER A 34 5.73 -5.90 -7.52
CA SER A 34 4.88 -6.46 -8.57
C SER A 34 5.44 -7.80 -9.10
N LYS A 35 6.72 -7.85 -9.44
CA LYS A 35 7.39 -9.09 -9.89
C LYS A 35 7.38 -10.16 -8.81
N TYR A 36 7.53 -9.77 -7.55
CA TYR A 36 7.49 -10.70 -6.42
C TYR A 36 6.10 -11.31 -6.21
N LEU A 37 5.06 -10.47 -6.19
CA LEU A 37 3.67 -10.91 -5.98
C LEU A 37 3.16 -11.79 -7.12
N HIS A 38 3.60 -11.55 -8.35
CA HIS A 38 3.27 -12.41 -9.50
C HIS A 38 4.11 -13.70 -9.56
N GLY A 39 5.04 -13.93 -8.63
CA GLY A 39 5.88 -15.13 -8.59
C GLY A 39 5.17 -16.33 -7.96
N THR A 40 5.41 -17.54 -8.49
CA THR A 40 4.81 -18.78 -8.00
C THR A 40 5.22 -19.19 -6.58
N ASN A 41 6.31 -18.59 -6.05
CA ASN A 41 6.86 -18.87 -4.72
C ASN A 41 6.66 -17.69 -3.74
N ALA A 42 5.67 -16.83 -4.01
CA ALA A 42 5.34 -15.73 -3.11
C ALA A 42 4.82 -16.28 -1.77
N THR A 43 5.45 -15.87 -0.66
CA THR A 43 5.01 -16.16 0.70
C THR A 43 4.65 -14.86 1.39
N LEU A 44 3.65 -14.88 2.25
CA LEU A 44 3.14 -13.68 2.92
C LEU A 44 4.24 -12.96 3.73
N GLY A 45 5.07 -13.72 4.47
CA GLY A 45 6.17 -13.16 5.25
C GLY A 45 7.27 -12.49 4.43
N LYS A 46 7.53 -12.98 3.21
CA LYS A 46 8.49 -12.35 2.30
C LYS A 46 7.85 -11.20 1.49
N ALA A 47 6.54 -11.23 1.25
CA ALA A 47 5.81 -10.06 0.76
C ALA A 47 5.89 -8.91 1.78
N SER A 48 5.67 -9.20 3.06
CA SER A 48 5.77 -8.26 4.17
C SER A 48 7.14 -7.58 4.27
N SER A 49 8.23 -8.36 4.19
CA SER A 49 9.59 -7.80 4.22
C SER A 49 9.91 -6.94 2.99
N VAL A 50 9.41 -7.32 1.80
CA VAL A 50 9.55 -6.51 0.57
C VAL A 50 8.75 -5.21 0.68
N ILE A 51 7.54 -5.24 1.24
CA ILE A 51 6.71 -4.03 1.47
C ILE A 51 7.41 -3.08 2.44
N ALA A 52 7.94 -3.59 3.56
CA ALA A 52 8.68 -2.79 4.53
C ALA A 52 9.94 -2.15 3.91
N SER A 53 10.63 -2.91 3.06
CA SER A 53 11.79 -2.42 2.31
C SER A 53 11.42 -1.30 1.34
N ILE A 54 10.32 -1.46 0.60
CA ILE A 54 9.82 -0.42 -0.33
C ILE A 54 9.39 0.85 0.41
N GLN A 55 8.71 0.72 1.55
CA GLN A 55 8.36 1.88 2.37
C GLN A 55 9.62 2.63 2.83
N THR A 56 10.64 1.90 3.26
CA THR A 56 11.93 2.48 3.66
C THR A 56 12.62 3.17 2.49
N THR A 57 12.62 2.55 1.30
CA THR A 57 13.16 3.13 0.07
C THR A 57 12.43 4.42 -0.33
N PHE A 58 11.10 4.47 -0.24
CA PHE A 58 10.35 5.70 -0.53
C PHE A 58 10.63 6.81 0.47
N VAL A 59 10.76 6.48 1.75
CA VAL A 59 11.15 7.45 2.79
C VAL A 59 12.56 7.99 2.53
N ALA A 60 13.52 7.11 2.21
CA ALA A 60 14.88 7.53 1.86
C ALA A 60 14.91 8.37 0.57
N SER A 61 14.07 8.02 -0.41
CA SER A 61 13.98 8.71 -1.70
C SER A 61 13.55 10.19 -1.56
N ARG A 62 12.81 10.56 -0.51
CA ARG A 62 12.50 11.98 -0.21
C ARG A 62 13.75 12.86 -0.12
N ASN A 63 14.86 12.29 0.35
CA ASN A 63 16.13 12.99 0.48
C ASN A 63 16.93 13.01 -0.83
N ASN A 64 16.65 12.09 -1.76
CA ASN A 64 17.39 11.91 -3.01
C ASN A 64 16.73 12.61 -4.21
N PHE A 65 15.94 13.66 -3.96
CA PHE A 65 15.29 14.41 -5.04
C PHE A 65 16.32 15.07 -5.99
N ASP A 66 17.52 15.37 -5.51
CA ASP A 66 18.57 16.03 -6.28
C ASP A 66 19.02 15.22 -7.51
N ASP A 67 19.21 13.92 -7.35
CA ASP A 67 19.61 13.04 -8.47
C ASP A 67 18.51 12.93 -9.53
N LEU A 68 17.25 12.95 -9.10
CA LEU A 68 16.10 12.96 -10.01
C LEU A 68 16.00 14.29 -10.75
N TRP A 69 16.18 15.40 -10.01
CA TRP A 69 16.08 16.74 -10.54
C TRP A 69 17.16 17.03 -11.57
N ALA A 70 18.41 16.60 -11.34
CA ALA A 70 19.50 16.74 -12.30
C ALA A 70 19.17 16.07 -13.65
N LYS A 71 18.55 14.89 -13.64
CA LYS A 71 18.11 14.19 -14.86
C LYS A 71 16.97 14.91 -15.57
N ILE A 72 16.07 15.53 -14.81
CA ILE A 72 14.98 16.35 -15.37
C ILE A 72 15.56 17.61 -16.03
N GLU A 73 16.52 18.27 -15.40
CA GLU A 73 17.21 19.44 -15.96
C GLU A 73 17.97 19.08 -17.23
N GLU A 74 18.74 17.99 -17.22
CA GLU A 74 19.46 17.51 -18.40
C GLU A 74 18.48 17.21 -19.55
N PHE A 75 17.39 16.50 -19.27
CA PHE A 75 16.37 16.19 -20.28
C PHE A 75 15.69 17.46 -20.81
N ALA A 76 15.37 18.41 -19.94
CA ALA A 76 14.72 19.65 -20.32
C ALA A 76 15.62 20.53 -21.19
N ASN A 77 16.91 20.63 -20.84
CA ASN A 77 17.91 21.36 -21.61
C ASN A 77 18.11 20.75 -23.00
N ASN A 78 18.15 19.41 -23.09
CA ASN A 78 18.32 18.70 -24.37
C ASN A 78 17.11 18.83 -25.31
N ASN A 79 15.95 19.25 -24.80
CA ASN A 79 14.69 19.33 -25.55
C ASN A 79 14.09 20.76 -25.57
N ASP A 80 14.85 21.77 -25.16
CA ASP A 80 14.42 23.18 -25.07
C ASP A 80 13.11 23.39 -24.28
N ILE A 81 12.96 22.68 -23.15
CA ILE A 81 11.77 22.74 -22.30
C ILE A 81 12.01 23.68 -21.12
N SER A 82 11.19 24.72 -20.99
CA SER A 82 11.23 25.58 -19.80
C SER A 82 10.59 24.88 -18.60
N LEU A 83 11.37 24.69 -17.53
CA LEU A 83 10.95 24.10 -16.26
C LEU A 83 10.35 25.12 -15.28
N GLU A 84 10.21 26.38 -15.69
CA GLU A 84 9.54 27.38 -14.89
C GLU A 84 8.11 26.91 -14.58
N PRO A 85 7.73 26.84 -13.30
CA PRO A 85 6.37 26.47 -12.96
C PRO A 85 5.45 27.51 -13.59
N VAL A 86 4.44 27.05 -14.34
CA VAL A 86 3.43 27.94 -14.90
C VAL A 86 2.90 28.77 -13.74
N SER A 87 3.14 30.07 -13.80
CA SER A 87 2.69 31.00 -12.77
C SER A 87 1.24 30.65 -12.50
N ILE A 88 0.88 30.40 -11.24
CA ILE A 88 -0.52 30.29 -10.82
C ILE A 88 -1.09 31.70 -10.98
N SER A 89 -1.24 32.14 -12.23
CA SER A 89 -2.07 33.25 -12.63
C SER A 89 -3.41 32.87 -12.05
N LYS A 90 -3.83 33.62 -11.02
CA LYS A 90 -5.04 33.40 -10.23
C LYS A 90 -6.11 32.86 -11.16
N LYS A 91 -6.31 31.52 -11.17
CA LYS A 91 -7.34 30.91 -12.01
C LYS A 91 -8.61 31.60 -11.60
N ARG A 92 -9.24 32.33 -12.53
CA ARG A 92 -10.42 33.15 -12.32
C ARG A 92 -11.30 32.47 -11.28
N GLU A 93 -11.55 33.13 -10.15
CA GLU A 93 -12.42 32.57 -9.12
C GLU A 93 -13.72 32.15 -9.80
N GLN A 94 -13.97 30.85 -9.77
CA GLN A 94 -15.16 30.29 -10.36
C GLN A 94 -16.31 30.84 -9.52
N GLN A 95 -17.11 31.74 -10.08
CA GLN A 95 -18.32 32.21 -9.42
C GLN A 95 -19.25 31.01 -9.25
N THR A 96 -19.26 30.46 -8.04
CA THR A 96 -20.24 29.45 -7.67
C THR A 96 -21.62 30.11 -7.63
N PRO A 97 -22.64 29.55 -8.28
CA PRO A 97 -24.01 30.02 -8.10
C PRO A 97 -24.34 29.97 -6.60
N SER A 98 -24.87 31.06 -6.05
CA SER A 98 -25.19 31.19 -4.61
C SER A 98 -26.11 30.08 -4.09
N LYS A 99 -26.90 29.46 -4.97
CA LYS A 99 -27.82 28.35 -4.68
C LYS A 99 -27.15 26.97 -4.51
N LEU A 100 -25.86 26.83 -4.84
CA LEU A 100 -25.10 25.58 -4.74
C LEU A 100 -23.97 25.66 -3.69
N SER A 101 -23.99 26.68 -2.83
CA SER A 101 -23.04 26.84 -1.72
C SER A 101 -23.09 25.64 -0.75
N GLU A 102 -24.29 25.12 -0.48
CA GLU A 102 -24.59 24.07 0.50
C GLU A 102 -24.52 22.62 -0.05
N CYS A 103 -24.32 22.43 -1.35
CA CYS A 103 -24.25 21.09 -1.92
C CYS A 103 -22.88 20.45 -1.65
N TYR A 104 -22.86 19.32 -0.93
CA TYR A 104 -21.67 18.53 -0.57
C TYR A 104 -20.95 17.89 -1.78
N VAL A 105 -21.49 18.02 -2.98
CA VAL A 105 -20.95 17.47 -4.24
C VAL A 105 -19.95 18.45 -4.86
N LYS A 106 -18.89 18.81 -4.12
CA LYS A 106 -17.79 19.68 -4.62
C LYS A 106 -16.45 18.98 -4.77
N THR A 107 -16.45 17.64 -4.77
CA THR A 107 -15.24 16.86 -5.02
C THR A 107 -15.05 16.67 -6.53
N THR A 108 -14.59 17.69 -7.24
CA THR A 108 -14.12 17.50 -8.61
C THR A 108 -12.72 16.90 -8.56
N LEU A 109 -12.60 15.64 -8.98
CA LEU A 109 -11.31 14.99 -9.28
C LEU A 109 -10.51 15.92 -10.22
N GLY A 110 -9.37 16.44 -9.75
CA GLY A 110 -8.47 17.29 -10.55
C GLY A 110 -8.18 18.70 -9.99
N ARG A 111 -8.81 19.14 -8.90
CA ARG A 111 -8.41 20.39 -8.22
C ARG A 111 -7.14 20.15 -7.39
N SER A 112 -5.98 20.34 -7.99
CA SER A 112 -4.70 20.30 -7.26
C SER A 112 -4.68 21.46 -6.25
N GLN A 113 -4.76 21.14 -4.95
CA GLN A 113 -4.59 22.11 -3.86
C GLN A 113 -3.11 22.51 -3.77
N LEU A 114 -2.48 23.02 -4.83
CA LEU A 114 -1.05 23.34 -4.84
C LEU A 114 -0.76 24.34 -3.72
N THR A 115 0.30 24.12 -2.96
CA THR A 115 0.74 25.05 -1.93
C THR A 115 1.25 26.30 -2.65
N ALA A 116 0.59 27.44 -2.43
CA ALA A 116 1.05 28.72 -2.95
C ALA A 116 2.39 29.05 -2.28
N LEU A 117 3.46 28.96 -3.06
CA LEU A 117 4.81 29.31 -2.63
C LEU A 117 5.09 30.77 -3.00
N PRO A 118 5.97 31.48 -2.27
CA PRO A 118 6.38 32.85 -2.60
C PRO A 118 6.87 32.94 -4.06
N SER A 119 6.67 34.09 -4.71
CA SER A 119 7.06 34.31 -6.10
C SER A 119 8.57 34.14 -6.37
N ASP A 120 9.39 34.16 -5.33
CA ASP A 120 10.86 34.02 -5.37
C ASP A 120 11.34 32.56 -5.18
N THR A 121 10.42 31.59 -5.21
CA THR A 121 10.75 30.18 -4.99
C THR A 121 11.42 29.59 -6.23
N ARG A 122 12.58 28.96 -6.04
CA ARG A 122 13.29 28.25 -7.11
C ARG A 122 12.37 27.19 -7.74
N PRO A 123 12.34 27.03 -9.07
CA PRO A 123 11.53 26.01 -9.76
C PRO A 123 11.66 24.61 -9.14
N ARG A 124 12.89 24.22 -8.78
CA ARG A 124 13.20 22.96 -8.08
C ARG A 124 12.33 22.75 -6.82
N ASP A 125 12.26 23.75 -5.96
CA ASP A 125 11.57 23.64 -4.66
C ASP A 125 10.06 23.59 -4.84
N TYR A 126 9.53 24.30 -5.83
CA TYR A 126 8.14 24.18 -6.24
C TYR A 126 7.80 22.74 -6.65
N TRP A 127 8.54 22.16 -7.58
CA TRP A 127 8.27 20.81 -8.08
C TRP A 127 8.47 19.74 -6.99
N LYS A 128 9.48 19.93 -6.12
CA LYS A 128 9.72 19.06 -4.96
C LYS A 128 8.51 19.00 -4.03
N ILE A 129 8.01 20.16 -3.60
CA ILE A 129 6.95 20.27 -2.58
C ILE A 129 5.59 19.90 -3.17
N ASN A 130 5.27 20.45 -4.33
CA ASN A 130 3.91 20.38 -4.88
C ASN A 130 3.64 19.14 -5.72
N VAL A 131 4.67 18.48 -6.24
CA VAL A 131 4.52 17.28 -7.07
C VAL A 131 5.20 16.09 -6.42
N TYR A 132 6.52 16.11 -6.27
CA TYR A 132 7.29 14.94 -5.86
C TYR A 132 6.86 14.41 -4.48
N ASN A 133 6.90 15.27 -3.46
CA ASN A 133 6.54 14.88 -2.10
C ASN A 133 5.08 14.42 -2.00
N ARG A 134 4.15 15.08 -2.69
CA ARG A 134 2.74 14.67 -2.68
C ARG A 134 2.52 13.30 -3.29
N VAL A 135 3.18 13.02 -4.42
CA VAL A 135 3.10 11.70 -5.05
C VAL A 135 3.66 10.64 -4.10
N LEU A 136 4.83 10.88 -3.51
CA LEU A 136 5.42 9.96 -2.54
C LEU A 136 4.52 9.74 -1.31
N ASP A 137 3.97 10.80 -0.74
CA ASP A 137 3.11 10.74 0.44
C ASP A 137 1.84 9.94 0.18
N ASN A 138 1.23 10.16 -0.97
CA ASN A 138 0.06 9.39 -1.41
C ASN A 138 0.41 7.92 -1.59
N VAL A 139 1.53 7.62 -2.28
CA VAL A 139 1.99 6.24 -2.48
C VAL A 139 2.24 5.56 -1.14
N ILE A 140 2.99 6.19 -0.23
CA ILE A 140 3.27 5.64 1.10
C ILE A 140 1.97 5.41 1.89
N SER A 141 1.05 6.37 1.87
CA SER A 141 -0.24 6.25 2.56
C SER A 141 -1.08 5.10 2.01
N HIS A 142 -1.17 4.98 0.68
CA HIS A 142 -1.89 3.88 0.04
C HIS A 142 -1.23 2.52 0.31
N PHE A 143 0.09 2.44 0.33
CA PHE A 143 0.81 1.23 0.71
C PHE A 143 0.51 0.83 2.16
N LYS A 144 0.57 1.78 3.10
CA LYS A 144 0.22 1.52 4.51
C LYS A 144 -1.21 0.99 4.64
N ARG A 145 -2.18 1.68 4.06
CA ARG A 145 -3.59 1.28 4.10
C ARG A 145 -3.84 -0.09 3.46
N ARG A 146 -3.21 -0.38 2.33
CA ARG A 146 -3.43 -1.64 1.60
C ARG A 146 -2.80 -2.84 2.30
N PHE A 147 -1.68 -2.64 3.00
CA PHE A 147 -0.92 -3.72 3.63
C PHE A 147 -1.02 -3.73 5.16
N GLU A 148 -1.94 -2.96 5.73
CA GLU A 148 -2.22 -2.92 7.17
C GLU A 148 -2.67 -4.29 7.71
N SER A 149 -3.33 -5.10 6.88
CA SER A 149 -3.80 -6.44 7.25
C SER A 149 -2.73 -7.54 7.12
N VAL A 150 -1.51 -7.22 6.69
CA VAL A 150 -0.45 -8.24 6.50
C VAL A 150 -0.03 -8.89 7.82
N PRO A 151 0.24 -8.16 8.92
CA PRO A 151 0.55 -8.77 10.22
C PRO A 151 -0.58 -9.65 10.75
N LEU A 152 -1.84 -9.26 10.48
CA LEU A 152 -3.01 -10.06 10.84
C LEU A 152 -3.06 -11.38 10.04
N ALA A 153 -2.68 -11.34 8.77
CA ALA A 153 -2.61 -12.54 7.94
C ALA A 153 -1.41 -13.44 8.32
N GLU A 154 -0.25 -12.88 8.69
CA GLU A 154 0.91 -13.64 9.18
C GLU A 154 0.61 -14.34 10.51
N SER A 155 -0.07 -13.65 11.44
CA SER A 155 -0.51 -14.24 12.71
C SER A 155 -1.60 -15.30 12.49
N GLY A 156 -2.46 -15.14 11.49
CA GLY A 156 -3.39 -16.18 11.04
C GLY A 156 -2.70 -17.44 10.49
N ASP A 157 -1.64 -17.28 9.68
CA ASP A 157 -0.83 -18.41 9.21
C ASP A 157 -0.11 -19.11 10.37
N ALA A 158 0.42 -18.35 11.34
CA ALA A 158 1.02 -18.90 12.55
C ALA A 158 0.01 -19.66 13.41
N PHE A 159 -1.25 -19.19 13.47
CA PHE A 159 -2.34 -19.90 14.15
C PHE A 159 -2.60 -21.27 13.52
N MET A 160 -2.66 -21.34 12.18
CA MET A 160 -2.84 -22.60 11.45
C MET A 160 -1.69 -23.60 11.67
N GLN A 161 -0.49 -23.11 12.01
CA GLN A 161 0.67 -23.93 12.37
C GLN A 161 0.77 -24.25 13.87
N LEU A 162 -0.28 -23.97 14.66
CA LEU A 162 -0.33 -24.15 16.11
C LEU A 162 0.74 -23.35 16.90
N HIS A 163 1.27 -22.27 16.31
CA HIS A 163 2.19 -21.36 16.97
C HIS A 163 1.43 -20.21 17.66
N LEU A 164 0.74 -20.51 18.75
CA LEU A 164 -0.11 -19.56 19.48
C LEU A 164 0.61 -18.28 19.91
N ALA A 165 1.89 -18.36 20.27
CA ALA A 165 2.70 -17.20 20.67
C ALA A 165 2.90 -16.18 19.53
N LYS A 166 2.88 -16.63 18.27
CA LYS A 166 2.97 -15.75 17.09
C LYS A 166 1.60 -15.39 16.51
N ALA A 167 0.54 -16.01 17.02
CA ALA A 167 -0.84 -15.84 16.56
C ALA A 167 -1.66 -14.88 17.43
N GLU A 168 -1.02 -14.21 18.39
CA GLU A 168 -1.69 -13.38 19.38
C GLU A 168 -2.53 -12.26 18.75
N ASP A 169 -1.99 -11.58 17.74
CA ASP A 169 -2.70 -10.50 17.04
C ASP A 169 -4.00 -11.00 16.39
N PHE A 170 -3.96 -12.18 15.75
CA PHE A 170 -5.13 -12.81 15.15
C PHE A 170 -6.17 -13.22 16.21
N ILE A 171 -5.72 -13.85 17.29
CA ILE A 171 -6.61 -14.30 18.38
C ILE A 171 -7.29 -13.10 19.03
N ASN A 172 -6.53 -12.05 19.37
CA ASN A 172 -7.06 -10.86 20.02
C ASN A 172 -8.05 -10.09 19.12
N HIS A 173 -7.79 -10.05 17.81
CA HIS A 173 -8.68 -9.40 16.85
C HIS A 173 -10.08 -10.04 16.82
N TYR A 174 -10.15 -11.38 16.87
CA TYR A 174 -11.41 -12.12 16.74
C TYR A 174 -12.01 -12.59 18.08
N LYS A 175 -11.25 -12.52 19.19
CA LYS A 175 -11.67 -12.98 20.52
C LYS A 175 -13.03 -12.43 20.94
N ASN A 176 -13.22 -11.11 20.83
CA ASN A 176 -14.43 -10.45 21.29
C ASN A 176 -15.63 -10.74 20.39
N ILE A 177 -15.39 -10.88 19.09
CA ILE A 177 -16.43 -11.16 18.08
C ILE A 177 -17.03 -12.55 18.30
N PHE A 178 -16.16 -13.55 18.49
CA PHE A 178 -16.57 -14.96 18.64
C PHE A 178 -16.71 -15.42 20.10
N LYS A 179 -16.49 -14.51 21.06
CA LYS A 179 -16.52 -14.76 22.51
C LYS A 179 -15.64 -15.96 22.89
N ILE A 180 -14.39 -15.94 22.43
CA ILE A 180 -13.44 -17.02 22.64
C ILE A 180 -12.77 -16.89 24.01
N ASP A 181 -12.71 -17.99 24.74
CA ASP A 181 -11.90 -18.08 25.95
C ASP A 181 -10.45 -18.47 25.62
N ILE A 182 -9.48 -17.68 26.09
CA ILE A 182 -8.06 -17.88 25.79
C ILE A 182 -7.52 -19.14 26.50
N HIS A 183 -8.00 -19.43 27.71
CA HIS A 183 -7.53 -20.59 28.47
C HIS A 183 -8.00 -21.90 27.83
N SER A 184 -9.27 -21.97 27.44
CA SER A 184 -9.83 -23.07 26.66
C SER A 184 -9.14 -23.22 25.31
N LEU A 185 -8.91 -22.11 24.57
CA LEU A 185 -8.20 -22.17 23.29
C LEU A 185 -6.78 -22.76 23.43
N ASN A 186 -6.04 -22.37 24.48
CA ASN A 186 -4.72 -22.91 24.76
C ASN A 186 -4.75 -24.40 25.14
N ALA A 187 -5.77 -24.85 25.87
CA ALA A 187 -5.97 -26.25 26.20
C ALA A 187 -6.31 -27.07 24.93
N GLU A 188 -7.24 -26.57 24.11
CA GLU A 188 -7.62 -27.16 22.83
C GLU A 188 -6.40 -27.30 21.90
N ALA A 189 -5.63 -26.23 21.70
CA ALA A 189 -4.44 -26.29 20.85
C ALA A 189 -3.37 -27.29 21.34
N LYS A 190 -3.22 -27.48 22.67
CA LYS A 190 -2.36 -28.54 23.24
C LYS A 190 -2.90 -29.93 22.97
N VAL A 191 -4.21 -30.13 23.09
CA VAL A 191 -4.88 -31.40 22.76
C VAL A 191 -4.65 -31.74 21.28
N LEU A 192 -4.82 -30.77 20.37
CA LEU A 192 -4.59 -30.99 18.94
C LEU A 192 -3.15 -31.38 18.66
N LYS A 193 -2.21 -30.67 19.28
CA LYS A 193 -0.78 -30.96 19.14
C LYS A 193 -0.45 -32.39 19.61
N ASN A 194 -1.07 -32.85 20.70
CA ASN A 194 -0.88 -34.21 21.20
C ASN A 194 -1.52 -35.26 20.27
N ILE A 195 -2.70 -34.98 19.69
CA ILE A 195 -3.35 -35.87 18.71
C ILE A 195 -2.45 -36.04 17.48
N LEU A 196 -1.92 -34.94 16.95
CA LEU A 196 -1.03 -34.95 15.79
C LEU A 196 0.28 -35.70 16.08
N ALA A 197 0.88 -35.47 17.25
CA ALA A 197 2.09 -36.16 17.69
C ALA A 197 1.84 -37.68 17.85
N ASN A 198 0.72 -38.08 18.45
CA ASN A 198 0.36 -39.50 18.62
C ASN A 198 0.11 -40.21 17.29
N LYS A 199 -0.32 -39.48 16.26
CA LYS A 199 -0.52 -40.01 14.90
C LYS A 199 0.74 -39.94 14.02
N GLY A 200 1.84 -39.37 14.53
CA GLY A 200 3.08 -39.18 13.76
C GLY A 200 2.93 -38.20 12.59
N LEU A 201 1.93 -37.32 12.63
CA LEU A 201 1.63 -36.37 11.56
C LEU A 201 2.35 -35.04 11.79
N GLU A 202 2.92 -34.48 10.73
CA GLU A 202 3.46 -33.11 10.78
C GLU A 202 2.36 -32.08 11.00
N VAL A 203 2.69 -31.01 11.73
CA VAL A 203 1.80 -29.88 11.97
C VAL A 203 1.68 -29.06 10.68
N ASN A 204 0.69 -29.40 9.87
CA ASN A 204 0.35 -28.69 8.65
C ASN A 204 -1.16 -28.43 8.59
N PHE A 205 -1.56 -27.46 7.77
CA PHE A 205 -2.95 -27.03 7.65
C PHE A 205 -3.91 -28.19 7.30
N LYS A 206 -3.51 -29.10 6.42
CA LYS A 206 -4.34 -30.22 5.96
C LYS A 206 -4.59 -31.25 7.06
N ASN A 207 -3.62 -31.46 7.94
CA ASN A 207 -3.72 -32.40 9.06
C ASN A 207 -4.52 -31.77 10.19
N VAL A 208 -4.35 -30.46 10.44
CA VAL A 208 -5.14 -29.70 11.41
C VAL A 208 -6.62 -29.69 11.03
N GLU A 209 -6.96 -29.41 9.77
CA GLU A 209 -8.35 -29.38 9.32
C GLU A 209 -9.08 -30.73 9.45
N LYS A 210 -8.37 -31.85 9.25
CA LYS A 210 -8.94 -33.20 9.36
C LYS A 210 -9.18 -33.66 10.79
N GLU A 211 -8.39 -33.17 11.74
CA GLU A 211 -8.34 -33.70 13.11
C GLU A 211 -9.11 -32.82 14.11
N VAL A 212 -9.55 -31.63 13.70
CA VAL A 212 -10.35 -30.76 14.56
C VAL A 212 -11.78 -31.29 14.69
N ASN A 213 -12.19 -31.55 15.92
CA ASN A 213 -13.54 -31.94 16.27
C ASN A 213 -14.28 -30.76 16.93
N VAL A 214 -15.47 -30.43 16.43
CA VAL A 214 -16.31 -29.32 16.89
C VAL A 214 -16.72 -29.48 18.36
N ASP A 215 -16.98 -30.71 18.81
CA ASP A 215 -17.47 -30.99 20.16
C ASP A 215 -16.36 -30.89 21.21
N ILE A 216 -15.13 -31.21 20.82
CA ILE A 216 -13.96 -31.23 21.71
C ILE A 216 -13.22 -29.89 21.66
N MET A 217 -13.29 -29.17 20.54
CA MET A 217 -12.45 -28.01 20.24
C MET A 217 -13.25 -26.84 19.65
N PRO A 218 -14.29 -26.34 20.36
CA PRO A 218 -15.24 -25.39 19.81
C PRO A 218 -14.63 -24.00 19.56
N ASN A 219 -13.64 -23.57 20.36
CA ASN A 219 -13.01 -22.26 20.18
C ASN A 219 -12.02 -22.29 19.02
N PHE A 220 -11.23 -23.36 18.95
CA PHE A 220 -10.27 -23.58 17.88
C PHE A 220 -10.99 -23.72 16.53
N TYR A 221 -12.11 -24.46 16.48
CA TYR A 221 -12.90 -24.63 15.26
C TYR A 221 -13.45 -23.30 14.72
N LYS A 222 -14.00 -22.44 15.58
CA LYS A 222 -14.49 -21.11 15.17
C LYS A 222 -13.37 -20.25 14.58
N LEU A 223 -12.22 -20.20 15.23
CA LEU A 223 -11.07 -19.45 14.71
C LEU A 223 -10.48 -20.07 13.44
N LEU A 224 -10.49 -21.40 13.33
CA LEU A 224 -10.04 -22.09 12.13
C LEU A 224 -10.91 -21.73 10.94
N GLN A 225 -12.24 -21.72 11.07
CA GLN A 225 -13.15 -21.30 10.00
C GLN A 225 -12.84 -19.87 9.51
N VAL A 226 -12.61 -18.94 10.44
CA VAL A 226 -12.22 -17.57 10.09
C VAL A 226 -10.89 -17.57 9.35
N ALA A 227 -9.90 -18.29 9.85
CA ALA A 227 -8.59 -18.39 9.22
C ALA A 227 -8.68 -18.97 7.79
N THR A 228 -9.53 -19.99 7.57
CA THR A 228 -9.77 -20.59 6.25
C THR A 228 -10.40 -19.60 5.27
N VAL A 229 -11.39 -18.82 5.72
CA VAL A 229 -12.02 -17.77 4.91
C VAL A 229 -11.01 -16.67 4.57
N VAL A 230 -10.26 -16.20 5.56
CA VAL A 230 -9.25 -15.16 5.40
C VAL A 230 -8.16 -15.61 4.41
N LYS A 231 -7.71 -16.86 4.49
CA LYS A 231 -6.74 -17.43 3.55
C LYS A 231 -7.27 -17.50 2.11
N GLY A 232 -8.54 -17.86 1.92
CA GLY A 232 -9.17 -17.88 0.59
C GLY A 232 -9.35 -16.50 -0.05
N VAL A 233 -9.31 -15.41 0.72
CA VAL A 233 -9.38 -14.03 0.22
C VAL A 233 -8.02 -13.52 -0.28
N PHE A 234 -6.92 -14.15 0.14
CA PHE A 234 -5.54 -13.75 -0.21
C PHE A 234 -4.89 -14.60 -1.32
N GLN A 235 -5.59 -15.62 -1.85
CA GLN A 235 -5.20 -16.36 -3.07
C GLN A 235 -5.88 -15.78 -4.31
#